data_AF-A0AAQ0RCX8-F1
#
_entry.id   AF-A0AAQ0RCX8-F1
#
_cell.length_a   1.000
_cell.length_b   1.000
_cell.length_c   1.000
_cell.angle_alpha   90.00
_cell.angle_beta   90.00
_cell.angle_gamma   90.00
#
_symmetry.space_group_name_H-M   'P 1'
#
loop_
_entity.id
_entity.type
_entity.pdbx_description
1 polymer ?
#
loop_
_entity_poly.entity_id
_entity_poly.type
_entity_poly.pdbx_seq_one_letter_code
_entity_poly.pdbx_strand_id
1 'polypeptide(L)'
;MQGRPAKGVTPFAQVTLAALVFGHLLTPWLLQRHRSTRARDHYDKGTVVVATVAVAIGIVVGAEGTQKWWAPYSAPIAILAVVACCIGGGLIPVISARVGRARLVRLPTTNQPWATRLPAHVWTVSCASAEEIIWRWAAPSVLVGVGLPAIASAAIALFGFVLLHPPVSGWRSAPYLCVIGLALTVFAGLAGLAAAAVAHAAHNLVVAHTTFARRSRQTAGSPHPHTARTQLPEADAWD
;
A
#
# COMPACT_ATOMS: atom_id res chain seq x y z
N MET A 1 43.72 5.76 -5.21
CA MET A 1 42.47 5.66 -5.98
C MET A 1 41.52 6.75 -5.50
N GLN A 2 41.38 7.85 -6.24
CA GLN A 2 40.41 8.91 -5.93
C GLN A 2 39.02 8.44 -6.35
N GLY A 3 38.11 8.27 -5.40
CA GLY A 3 36.72 7.89 -5.68
C GLY A 3 36.05 8.97 -6.52
N ARG A 4 35.50 8.59 -7.68
CA ARG A 4 34.62 9.47 -8.44
C ARG A 4 33.46 9.89 -7.52
N PRO A 5 33.14 11.19 -7.41
CA PRO A 5 31.94 11.60 -6.70
C PRO A 5 30.74 10.92 -7.35
N ALA A 6 29.96 10.21 -6.55
CA ALA A 6 28.69 9.63 -6.99
C ALA A 6 27.90 10.74 -7.71
N LYS A 7 27.47 10.49 -8.95
CA LYS A 7 26.66 11.47 -9.66
C LYS A 7 25.32 11.56 -8.92
N GLY A 8 25.19 12.58 -8.09
CA GLY A 8 23.94 12.86 -7.40
C GLY A 8 22.80 12.98 -8.42
N VAL A 9 21.60 12.56 -8.01
CA VAL A 9 20.37 12.78 -8.78
C VAL A 9 20.30 14.27 -9.15
N THR A 10 20.12 14.59 -10.43
CA THR A 10 20.10 16.00 -10.86
C THR A 10 19.00 16.77 -10.10
N PRO A 11 19.18 18.06 -9.79
CA PRO A 11 18.16 18.85 -9.10
C PRO A 11 16.79 18.80 -9.80
N PHE A 12 16.79 18.77 -11.14
CA PHE A 12 15.59 18.63 -11.95
C PHE A 12 14.83 17.32 -11.67
N ALA A 13 15.55 16.19 -11.59
CA ALA A 13 14.93 14.89 -11.31
C ALA A 13 14.38 14.81 -9.89
N GLN A 14 15.07 15.39 -8.90
CA GLN A 14 14.57 15.47 -7.53
C GLN A 14 13.27 16.30 -7.45
N VAL A 15 13.23 17.46 -8.09
CA VAL A 15 12.03 18.32 -8.14
C VAL A 15 10.87 17.59 -8.82
N THR A 16 11.13 16.91 -9.93
CA THR A 16 10.09 16.17 -10.66
C THR A 16 9.53 15.02 -9.83
N LEU A 17 10.39 14.22 -9.18
CA LEU A 17 9.94 13.16 -8.28
C LEU A 17 9.18 13.71 -7.07
N ALA A 18 9.62 14.84 -6.50
CA ALA A 18 8.90 15.51 -5.42
C ALA A 18 7.49 15.94 -5.84
N ALA A 19 7.36 16.53 -7.03
CA ALA A 19 6.08 16.93 -7.59
C ALA A 19 5.14 15.73 -7.83
N LEU A 20 5.69 14.60 -8.30
CA LEU A 20 4.93 13.36 -8.49
C LEU A 20 4.43 12.77 -7.17
N VAL A 21 5.30 12.67 -6.16
CA VAL A 21 4.93 12.17 -4.82
C VAL A 21 3.88 13.07 -4.18
N PHE A 22 4.08 14.39 -4.24
CA PHE A 22 3.13 15.36 -3.68
C PHE A 22 1.80 15.35 -4.42
N GLY A 23 1.81 15.28 -5.75
CA GLY A 23 0.61 15.14 -6.58
C GLY A 23 -0.17 13.87 -6.25
N HIS A 24 0.54 12.74 -6.09
CA HIS A 24 -0.07 11.47 -5.65
C HIS A 24 -0.74 11.61 -4.28
N LEU A 25 -0.04 12.19 -3.29
CA LEU A 25 -0.57 12.46 -1.95
C LEU A 25 -1.87 13.28 -1.99
N LEU A 26 -1.93 14.32 -2.82
CA LEU A 26 -3.10 15.19 -2.92
C LEU A 26 -4.27 14.57 -3.70
N THR A 27 -4.01 13.58 -4.55
CA THR A 27 -5.02 13.06 -5.49
C THR A 27 -6.28 12.54 -4.79
N PRO A 28 -6.21 11.69 -3.74
CA PRO A 28 -7.40 11.24 -3.02
C PRO A 28 -8.22 12.38 -2.40
N TRP A 29 -7.54 13.41 -1.89
CA TRP A 29 -8.19 14.59 -1.28
C TRP A 29 -8.94 15.42 -2.31
N LEU A 30 -8.38 15.57 -3.52
CA LEU A 30 -9.05 16.26 -4.62
C LEU A 30 -10.24 15.45 -5.14
N LEU A 31 -10.05 14.14 -5.34
CA LEU A 31 -11.11 13.25 -5.83
C LEU A 31 -12.28 13.11 -4.87
N GLN A 32 -12.04 13.17 -3.55
CA GLN A 32 -13.09 13.14 -2.54
C GLN A 32 -14.13 14.27 -2.72
N ARG A 33 -13.68 15.46 -3.18
CA ARG A 33 -14.58 16.60 -3.43
C ARG A 33 -15.53 16.37 -4.59
N HIS A 34 -15.16 15.51 -5.54
CA HIS A 34 -15.95 15.29 -6.75
C HIS A 34 -17.00 14.16 -6.63
N ARG A 35 -17.03 13.42 -5.50
CA ARG A 35 -18.02 12.35 -5.18
C ARG A 35 -18.40 11.43 -6.37
N SER A 36 -17.45 11.17 -7.28
CA SER A 36 -17.70 10.34 -8.46
C SER A 36 -17.60 8.87 -8.10
N THR A 37 -18.54 8.05 -8.59
CA THR A 37 -18.48 6.59 -8.47
C THR A 37 -17.26 5.99 -9.17
N ARG A 38 -16.63 6.74 -10.09
CA ARG A 38 -15.39 6.36 -10.78
C ARG A 38 -14.12 6.92 -10.15
N ALA A 39 -14.21 7.64 -9.01
CA ALA A 39 -13.05 8.28 -8.39
C ALA A 39 -11.93 7.27 -8.10
N ARG A 40 -12.29 6.07 -7.62
CA ARG A 40 -11.34 4.99 -7.35
C ARG A 40 -10.60 4.52 -8.60
N ASP A 41 -11.32 4.28 -9.69
CA ASP A 41 -10.72 3.84 -10.96
C ASP A 41 -9.73 4.88 -11.49
N HIS A 42 -10.05 6.18 -11.38
CA HIS A 42 -9.14 7.25 -11.79
C HIS A 42 -7.91 7.34 -10.88
N TYR A 43 -8.10 7.19 -9.56
CA TYR A 43 -7.00 7.18 -8.60
C TYR A 43 -6.01 6.06 -8.89
N ASP A 44 -6.48 4.83 -9.06
CA ASP A 44 -5.61 3.69 -9.32
C ASP A 44 -4.84 3.89 -10.65
N LYS A 45 -5.51 4.47 -11.68
CA LYS A 45 -4.87 4.71 -13.00
C LYS A 45 -3.80 5.78 -12.89
N GLY A 46 -4.12 6.87 -12.19
CA GLY A 46 -3.17 7.93 -11.88
C GLY A 46 -1.96 7.39 -11.11
N THR A 47 -2.18 6.52 -10.13
CA THR A 47 -1.13 5.90 -9.32
C THR A 47 -0.15 5.10 -10.16
N VAL A 48 -0.65 4.23 -11.05
CA VAL A 48 0.20 3.44 -11.98
C VAL A 48 0.99 4.33 -12.93
N VAL A 49 0.36 5.38 -13.49
CA VAL A 49 1.03 6.34 -14.37
C VAL A 49 2.14 7.08 -13.62
N VAL A 50 1.85 7.62 -12.43
CA VAL A 50 2.82 8.32 -11.59
C VAL A 50 4.02 7.43 -11.27
N ALA A 51 3.78 6.18 -10.88
CA ALA A 51 4.86 5.23 -10.60
C ALA A 51 5.70 4.92 -11.84
N THR A 52 5.08 4.78 -13.01
CA THR A 52 5.79 4.53 -14.27
C THR A 52 6.70 5.71 -14.64
N VAL A 53 6.20 6.95 -14.50
CA VAL A 53 7.01 8.15 -14.73
C VAL A 53 8.16 8.22 -13.71
N ALA A 54 7.91 7.91 -12.44
CA ALA A 54 8.94 7.89 -11.42
C ALA A 54 10.06 6.89 -11.74
N VAL A 55 9.71 5.68 -12.17
CA VAL A 55 10.68 4.65 -12.62
C VAL A 55 11.48 5.14 -13.82
N ALA A 56 10.82 5.72 -14.83
CA ALA A 56 11.49 6.25 -16.01
C ALA A 56 12.52 7.33 -15.65
N ILE A 57 12.17 8.25 -14.75
CA ILE A 57 13.11 9.25 -14.22
C ILE A 57 14.31 8.59 -13.52
N GLY A 58 14.06 7.60 -12.65
CA GLY A 58 15.13 6.89 -11.94
C GLY A 58 16.10 6.16 -12.87
N ILE A 59 15.58 5.57 -13.96
CA ILE A 59 16.40 4.92 -15.00
C ILE A 59 17.24 5.96 -15.74
N VAL A 60 16.62 7.04 -16.23
CA VAL A 60 17.30 8.08 -17.04
C VAL A 60 18.40 8.79 -16.25
N VAL A 61 18.17 9.04 -14.96
CA VAL A 61 19.11 9.79 -14.11
C VAL A 61 20.19 8.87 -13.56
N GLY A 62 20.13 7.57 -13.88
CA GLY A 62 21.11 6.59 -13.45
C GLY A 62 21.24 6.59 -11.94
N ALA A 63 20.11 6.46 -11.22
CA ALA A 63 20.09 6.59 -9.78
C ALA A 63 20.95 5.48 -9.13
N GLU A 64 22.26 5.73 -9.01
CA GLU A 64 23.27 4.84 -8.42
C GLU A 64 22.97 4.56 -6.93
N GLY A 65 22.12 5.38 -6.30
CA GLY A 65 21.58 5.15 -4.95
C GLY A 65 20.51 4.06 -4.85
N THR A 66 20.00 3.54 -5.98
CA THR A 66 18.94 2.51 -5.99
C THR A 66 19.47 1.09 -5.84
N GLN A 67 20.78 0.88 -6.04
CA GLN A 67 21.38 -0.45 -5.95
C GLN A 67 21.34 -1.07 -4.55
N LYS A 68 21.09 -0.29 -3.49
CA LYS A 68 21.06 -0.79 -2.10
C LYS A 68 19.69 -1.32 -1.63
N TRP A 69 18.64 -1.20 -2.44
CA TRP A 69 17.30 -1.72 -2.09
C TRP A 69 16.99 -3.06 -2.75
N TRP A 70 17.95 -3.62 -3.50
CA TRP A 70 17.86 -4.98 -4.01
C TRP A 70 18.38 -5.91 -2.92
N ALA A 71 17.62 -6.96 -2.63
CA ALA A 71 17.85 -7.88 -1.53
C ALA A 71 19.35 -8.22 -1.39
N PRO A 72 19.97 -8.06 -0.21
CA PRO A 72 21.40 -8.33 0.02
C PRO A 72 21.75 -9.83 -0.05
N TYR A 73 20.84 -10.62 -0.60
CA TYR A 73 20.80 -12.06 -0.54
C TYR A 73 21.04 -12.68 -1.92
N SER A 74 21.56 -13.90 -1.93
CA SER A 74 21.54 -14.73 -3.13
C SER A 74 20.11 -14.94 -3.61
N ALA A 75 19.93 -15.17 -4.92
CA ALA A 75 18.60 -15.29 -5.53
C ALA A 75 17.64 -16.27 -4.79
N PRO A 76 18.08 -17.47 -4.33
CA PRO A 76 17.20 -18.38 -3.58
C PRO A 76 16.68 -17.78 -2.28
N ILE A 77 17.55 -17.11 -1.51
CA ILE A 77 17.19 -16.50 -0.23
C ILE A 77 16.29 -15.29 -0.46
N ALA A 78 16.55 -14.49 -1.50
CA ALA A 78 15.69 -13.37 -1.89
C ALA A 78 14.27 -13.85 -2.24
N ILE A 79 14.13 -14.94 -3.01
CA ILE A 79 12.82 -15.53 -3.34
C ILE A 79 12.09 -15.98 -2.07
N LEU A 80 12.77 -16.72 -1.18
CA LEU A 80 12.17 -17.16 0.08
C LEU A 80 11.73 -15.99 0.95
N ALA A 81 12.52 -14.93 1.01
CA ALA A 81 12.18 -13.72 1.76
C ALA A 81 10.96 -13.00 1.16
N VAL A 82 10.86 -12.91 -0.17
CA VAL A 82 9.67 -12.35 -0.86
C VAL A 82 8.43 -13.20 -0.59
N VAL A 83 8.54 -14.53 -0.65
CA VAL A 83 7.42 -15.44 -0.33
C VAL A 83 7.00 -15.30 1.12
N ALA A 84 7.95 -15.22 2.06
CA ALA A 84 7.65 -15.00 3.47
C ALA A 84 6.94 -13.66 3.69
N CYS A 85 7.36 -12.58 3.02
CA CYS A 85 6.69 -11.28 3.08
C CYS A 85 5.29 -11.32 2.46
N CYS A 86 5.09 -12.06 1.36
CA CYS A 86 3.77 -12.30 0.76
C CYS A 86 2.81 -12.92 1.77
N ILE A 87 3.23 -14.00 2.44
CA ILE A 87 2.47 -14.67 3.48
C ILE A 87 2.20 -13.70 4.63
N GLY A 88 3.23 -12.98 5.09
CA GLY A 88 3.13 -11.96 6.13
C GLY A 88 2.05 -10.93 5.82
N GLY A 89 2.11 -10.30 4.64
CA GLY A 89 1.13 -9.31 4.19
C GLY A 89 -0.30 -9.86 4.16
N GLY A 90 -0.50 -11.07 3.64
CA GLY A 90 -1.81 -11.74 3.64
C GLY A 90 -2.33 -12.12 5.04
N LEU A 91 -1.43 -12.34 6.00
CA LEU A 91 -1.80 -12.65 7.39
C LEU A 91 -2.18 -11.42 8.21
N ILE A 92 -1.76 -10.20 7.85
CA ILE A 92 -2.05 -9.01 8.67
C ILE A 92 -3.56 -8.78 8.87
N PRO A 93 -4.43 -8.85 7.84
CA PRO A 93 -5.87 -8.72 8.04
C PRO A 93 -6.44 -9.83 8.95
N VAL A 94 -5.90 -11.05 8.85
CA VAL A 94 -6.32 -12.21 9.66
C VAL A 94 -5.97 -12.00 11.12
N ILE A 95 -4.74 -11.57 11.40
CA ILE A 95 -4.26 -11.27 12.75
C ILE A 95 -5.07 -10.11 13.33
N SER A 96 -5.29 -9.05 12.55
CA SER A 96 -6.05 -7.88 12.96
C SER A 96 -7.50 -8.23 13.29
N ALA A 97 -8.14 -9.09 12.50
CA ALA A 97 -9.47 -9.61 12.82
C ALA A 97 -9.48 -10.34 14.17
N ARG A 98 -8.51 -11.23 14.42
CA ARG A 98 -8.42 -11.99 15.68
C ARG A 98 -8.20 -11.09 16.88
N VAL A 99 -7.27 -10.14 16.79
CA VAL A 99 -6.99 -9.17 17.87
C VAL A 99 -8.24 -8.31 18.14
N GLY A 100 -8.93 -7.87 17.09
CA GLY A 100 -10.19 -7.14 17.17
C GLY A 100 -11.42 -7.99 17.52
N ARG A 101 -11.26 -9.28 17.86
CA ARG A 101 -12.36 -10.24 18.16
C ARG A 101 -13.42 -10.33 17.05
N ALA A 102 -13.02 -10.04 15.82
CA ALA A 102 -13.83 -10.20 14.61
C ALA A 102 -13.44 -11.48 13.86
N ARG A 103 -14.30 -11.90 12.93
CA ARG A 103 -14.02 -12.99 11.99
C ARG A 103 -13.94 -12.41 10.59
N LEU A 104 -12.93 -12.81 9.82
CA LEU A 104 -12.92 -12.58 8.38
C LEU A 104 -13.93 -13.53 7.73
N VAL A 105 -14.88 -12.95 7.02
CA VAL A 105 -15.91 -13.65 6.25
C VAL A 105 -15.71 -13.32 4.79
N ARG A 106 -15.85 -14.32 3.93
CA ARG A 106 -15.67 -14.19 2.49
C ARG A 106 -16.83 -13.40 1.88
N LEU A 107 -16.53 -12.47 0.98
CA LEU A 107 -17.56 -11.67 0.29
C LEU A 107 -18.32 -12.49 -0.77
N PRO A 108 -19.63 -12.24 -1.00
CA PRO A 108 -20.40 -12.96 -2.03
C PRO A 108 -19.82 -12.83 -3.45
N THR A 109 -19.17 -11.70 -3.74
CA THR A 109 -18.47 -11.42 -5.02
C THR A 109 -17.36 -12.42 -5.33
N THR A 110 -16.87 -13.16 -4.32
CA THR A 110 -15.86 -14.21 -4.52
C THR A 110 -16.39 -15.48 -5.19
N ASN A 111 -17.72 -15.64 -5.29
CA ASN A 111 -18.35 -16.77 -5.98
C ASN A 111 -18.37 -16.58 -7.51
N GLN A 112 -18.00 -15.40 -8.01
CA GLN A 112 -17.89 -15.14 -9.44
C GLN A 112 -16.72 -15.94 -10.05
N PRO A 113 -16.81 -16.35 -11.33
CA PRO A 113 -15.71 -17.00 -12.04
C PRO A 113 -14.41 -16.17 -11.97
N TRP A 114 -13.26 -16.86 -11.95
CA TRP A 114 -11.97 -16.19 -11.83
C TRP A 114 -11.68 -15.25 -13.01
N ALA A 115 -12.09 -15.63 -14.22
CA ALA A 115 -11.88 -14.84 -15.44
C ALA A 115 -12.55 -13.46 -15.35
N THR A 116 -13.71 -13.38 -14.71
CA THR A 116 -14.45 -12.13 -14.47
C THR A 116 -13.74 -11.21 -13.47
N ARG A 117 -12.98 -11.78 -12.53
CA ARG A 117 -12.28 -11.06 -11.46
C ARG A 117 -10.84 -10.71 -11.78
N LEU A 118 -10.23 -11.42 -12.73
CA LEU A 118 -8.84 -11.25 -13.11
C LEU A 118 -8.47 -9.79 -13.40
N PRO A 119 -9.26 -9.00 -14.18
CA PRO A 119 -8.90 -7.61 -14.44
C PRO A 119 -8.80 -6.78 -13.15
N ALA A 120 -9.73 -6.96 -12.21
CA ALA A 120 -9.70 -6.25 -10.93
C ALA A 120 -8.51 -6.67 -10.06
N HIS A 121 -8.11 -7.95 -10.10
CA HIS A 121 -6.93 -8.43 -9.37
C HIS A 121 -5.65 -7.88 -9.95
N VAL A 122 -5.48 -7.93 -11.28
CA VAL A 122 -4.32 -7.34 -11.98
C VAL A 122 -4.21 -5.87 -11.61
N TRP A 123 -5.33 -5.17 -11.61
CA TRP A 123 -5.36 -3.76 -11.25
C TRP A 123 -4.99 -3.49 -9.80
N THR A 124 -5.49 -4.31 -8.87
CA THR A 124 -5.14 -4.24 -7.45
C THR A 124 -3.64 -4.47 -7.21
N VAL A 125 -3.06 -5.46 -7.89
CA VAL A 125 -1.63 -5.79 -7.80
C VAL A 125 -0.77 -4.67 -8.39
N SER A 126 -1.18 -4.13 -9.55
CA SER A 126 -0.49 -3.01 -10.21
C SER A 126 -0.53 -1.75 -9.35
N CYS A 127 -1.69 -1.41 -8.76
CA CYS A 127 -1.84 -0.26 -7.88
C CYS A 127 -0.97 -0.42 -6.62
N ALA A 128 -1.02 -1.58 -5.96
CA ALA A 128 -0.17 -1.85 -4.78
C ALA A 128 1.32 -1.72 -5.12
N SER A 129 1.76 -2.27 -6.25
CA SER A 129 3.16 -2.16 -6.70
C SER A 129 3.57 -0.73 -6.99
N ALA A 130 2.67 0.05 -7.61
CA ALA A 130 2.88 1.46 -7.92
C ALA A 130 2.96 2.31 -6.64
N GLU A 131 2.11 2.05 -5.65
CA GLU A 131 2.20 2.72 -4.34
C GLU A 131 3.53 2.42 -3.65
N GLU A 132 4.03 1.18 -3.69
CA GLU A 132 5.34 0.86 -3.11
C GLU A 132 6.47 1.60 -3.83
N ILE A 133 6.45 1.68 -5.16
CA ILE A 133 7.42 2.47 -5.93
C ILE A 133 7.41 3.93 -5.48
N ILE A 134 6.22 4.53 -5.30
CA ILE A 134 6.11 5.93 -4.91
C ILE A 134 6.58 6.12 -3.46
N TRP A 135 6.07 5.33 -2.53
CA TRP A 135 6.21 5.59 -1.10
C TRP A 135 7.44 4.94 -0.46
N ARG A 136 7.96 3.84 -1.00
CA ARG A 136 9.12 3.12 -0.43
C ARG A 136 10.39 3.34 -1.23
N TRP A 137 10.27 3.91 -2.44
CA TRP A 137 11.43 4.23 -3.27
C TRP A 137 11.51 5.72 -3.64
N ALA A 138 10.52 6.28 -4.35
CA ALA A 138 10.62 7.66 -4.84
C ALA A 138 10.63 8.70 -3.72
N ALA A 139 9.68 8.63 -2.78
CA ALA A 139 9.56 9.60 -1.69
C ALA A 139 10.81 9.61 -0.76
N PRO A 140 11.32 8.46 -0.27
CA PRO A 140 12.55 8.44 0.50
C PRO A 140 13.76 8.94 -0.32
N SER A 141 13.83 8.64 -1.62
CA SER A 141 14.93 9.08 -2.49
C SER A 141 14.97 10.61 -2.64
N VAL A 142 13.81 11.25 -2.78
CA VAL A 142 13.69 12.72 -2.80
C VAL A 142 14.21 13.31 -1.50
N LEU A 143 13.79 12.77 -0.35
CA LEU A 143 14.15 13.27 0.97
C LEU A 143 15.64 13.07 1.29
N VAL A 144 16.20 11.91 0.95
CA VAL A 144 17.66 11.68 1.03
C VAL A 144 18.41 12.61 0.08
N GLY A 145 17.85 12.87 -1.10
CA GLY A 145 18.43 13.79 -2.09
C GLY A 145 18.59 15.23 -1.60
N VAL A 146 17.73 15.68 -0.67
CA VAL A 146 17.83 16.99 0.00
C VAL A 146 18.60 16.93 1.33
N GLY A 147 19.25 15.81 1.64
CA GLY A 147 20.15 15.66 2.78
C GLY A 147 19.54 15.08 4.05
N LEU A 148 18.29 14.59 4.02
CA LEU A 148 17.71 13.93 5.20
C LEU A 148 18.29 12.52 5.42
N PRO A 149 18.51 12.09 6.67
CA PRO A 149 18.90 10.72 6.98
C PRO A 149 17.88 9.70 6.48
N ALA A 150 18.33 8.56 5.97
CA ALA A 150 17.46 7.55 5.36
C ALA A 150 16.30 7.08 6.27
N ILE A 151 16.55 6.94 7.58
CA ILE A 151 15.51 6.56 8.56
C ILE A 151 14.44 7.65 8.68
N ALA A 152 14.85 8.92 8.77
CA ALA A 152 13.92 10.05 8.82
C ALA A 152 13.12 10.15 7.51
N SER A 153 13.77 9.96 6.36
CA SER A 153 13.13 9.92 5.05
C SER A 153 12.07 8.81 4.94
N ALA A 154 12.37 7.61 5.42
CA ALA A 154 11.42 6.50 5.46
C ALA A 154 10.24 6.78 6.40
N ALA A 155 10.49 7.40 7.57
CA ALA A 155 9.45 7.78 8.52
C ALA A 155 8.50 8.85 7.95
N ILE A 156 9.03 9.88 7.29
CA ILE A 156 8.23 10.91 6.62
C ILE A 156 7.42 10.30 5.47
N ALA A 157 8.02 9.42 4.66
CA ALA A 157 7.32 8.74 3.58
C ALA A 157 6.20 7.83 4.11
N LEU A 158 6.41 7.13 5.23
CA LEU A 158 5.37 6.38 5.94
C LEU A 158 4.21 7.28 6.36
N PHE A 159 4.51 8.46 6.92
CA PHE A 159 3.46 9.41 7.30
C PHE A 159 2.66 9.89 6.09
N GLY A 160 3.33 10.21 4.97
CA GLY A 160 2.67 10.54 3.71
C GLY A 160 1.78 9.40 3.20
N PHE A 161 2.27 8.17 3.23
CA PHE A 161 1.48 6.97 2.90
C PHE A 161 0.22 6.85 3.79
N VAL A 162 0.33 7.09 5.09
CA VAL A 162 -0.83 7.07 5.99
C VAL A 162 -1.80 8.20 5.64
N LEU A 163 -1.33 9.41 5.37
CA LEU A 163 -2.16 10.58 5.02
C LEU A 163 -2.86 10.50 3.67
N LEU A 164 -2.43 9.61 2.79
CA LEU A 164 -3.05 9.35 1.49
C LEU A 164 -4.45 8.71 1.63
N HIS A 165 -4.67 7.93 2.68
CA HIS A 165 -5.83 7.05 2.81
C HIS A 165 -7.08 7.64 3.51
N PRO A 166 -7.00 8.59 4.48
CA PRO A 166 -8.17 9.15 5.16
C PRO A 166 -9.31 9.63 4.26
N PRO A 167 -9.08 10.22 3.06
CA PRO A 167 -10.17 10.61 2.16
C PRO A 167 -11.09 9.46 1.74
N VAL A 168 -10.56 8.24 1.70
CA VAL A 168 -11.27 7.03 1.25
C VAL A 168 -11.65 6.14 2.44
N SER A 169 -10.71 5.92 3.36
CA SER A 169 -10.84 4.95 4.46
C SER A 169 -11.27 5.58 5.79
N GLY A 170 -11.29 6.92 5.88
CA GLY A 170 -11.54 7.66 7.10
C GLY A 170 -10.38 7.63 8.11
N TRP A 171 -10.32 8.62 8.99
CA TRP A 171 -9.24 8.77 9.98
C TRP A 171 -9.16 7.64 11.00
N ARG A 172 -10.29 6.97 11.29
CA ARG A 172 -10.33 5.81 12.19
C ARG A 172 -9.46 4.64 11.71
N SER A 173 -9.17 4.57 10.40
CA SER A 173 -8.28 3.54 9.83
C SER A 173 -6.78 3.85 10.01
N ALA A 174 -6.41 5.06 10.44
CA ALA A 174 -5.01 5.49 10.52
C ALA A 174 -4.11 4.58 11.38
N PRO A 175 -4.53 4.10 12.57
CA PRO A 175 -3.68 3.17 13.35
C PRO A 175 -3.39 1.86 12.61
N TYR A 176 -4.38 1.31 11.93
CA TYR A 176 -4.21 0.12 11.10
C TYR A 176 -3.26 0.37 9.92
N LEU A 177 -3.43 1.51 9.25
CA LEU A 177 -2.57 1.93 8.15
C LEU A 177 -1.13 2.20 8.59
N CYS A 178 -0.91 2.72 9.80
CA CYS A 178 0.42 2.86 10.39
C CYS A 178 1.08 1.49 10.57
N VAL A 179 0.36 0.50 11.09
CA VAL A 179 0.89 -0.87 11.27
C VAL A 179 1.23 -1.50 9.92
N ILE A 180 0.31 -1.44 8.96
CA ILE A 180 0.56 -1.93 7.60
C ILE A 180 1.74 -1.22 6.96
N GLY A 181 1.74 0.11 6.98
CA GLY A 181 2.76 0.91 6.35
C GLY A 181 4.15 0.64 6.95
N LEU A 182 4.23 0.49 8.28
CA LEU A 182 5.46 0.13 8.97
C LEU A 182 5.92 -1.29 8.58
N ALA A 183 5.02 -2.27 8.54
CA ALA A 183 5.34 -3.63 8.12
C ALA A 183 5.88 -3.66 6.68
N LEU A 184 5.26 -2.92 5.75
CA LEU A 184 5.73 -2.80 4.37
C LEU A 184 7.11 -2.15 4.28
N THR A 185 7.37 -1.10 5.08
CA THR A 185 8.70 -0.49 5.16
C THR A 185 9.75 -1.47 5.70
N VAL A 186 9.40 -2.28 6.70
CA VAL A 186 10.29 -3.35 7.20
C VAL A 186 10.53 -4.41 6.13
N PHE A 187 9.51 -4.87 5.42
CA PHE A 187 9.68 -5.83 4.31
C PHE A 187 10.55 -5.27 3.19
N ALA A 188 10.39 -3.98 2.86
CA ALA A 188 11.27 -3.29 1.92
C ALA A 188 12.72 -3.26 2.39
N GLY A 189 12.95 -2.99 3.69
CA GLY A 189 14.30 -2.98 4.27
C GLY A 189 14.94 -4.36 4.35
N LEU A 190 14.16 -5.43 4.55
CA LEU A 190 14.67 -6.80 4.66
C LEU A 190 14.95 -7.42 3.29
N ALA A 191 14.00 -7.33 2.36
CA ALA A 191 14.02 -8.11 1.12
C ALA A 191 13.75 -7.25 -0.14
N GLY A 192 13.80 -5.93 0.00
CA GLY A 192 13.70 -4.99 -1.09
C GLY A 192 12.27 -4.66 -1.52
N LEU A 193 12.17 -3.79 -2.52
CA LEU A 193 10.90 -3.23 -2.99
C LEU A 193 9.90 -4.30 -3.45
N ALA A 194 10.38 -5.37 -4.08
CA ALA A 194 9.54 -6.48 -4.52
C ALA A 194 8.82 -7.18 -3.36
N ALA A 195 9.49 -7.33 -2.21
CA ALA A 195 8.91 -7.95 -1.03
C ALA A 195 7.75 -7.11 -0.46
N ALA A 196 7.95 -5.79 -0.38
CA ALA A 196 6.89 -4.87 0.03
C ALA A 196 5.72 -4.87 -0.97
N ALA A 197 6.00 -4.83 -2.28
CA ALA A 197 4.95 -4.83 -3.32
C ALA A 197 4.10 -6.10 -3.28
N VAL A 198 4.72 -7.27 -3.16
CA VAL A 198 3.99 -8.55 -3.08
C VAL A 198 3.23 -8.67 -1.76
N ALA A 199 3.81 -8.24 -0.63
CA ALA A 199 3.12 -8.22 0.65
C ALA A 199 1.89 -7.29 0.62
N HIS A 200 2.03 -6.10 0.04
CA HIS A 200 0.94 -5.14 -0.11
C HIS A 200 -0.15 -5.68 -1.04
N ALA A 201 0.23 -6.26 -2.18
CA ALA A 201 -0.71 -6.91 -3.08
C ALA A 201 -1.48 -8.06 -2.39
N ALA A 202 -0.79 -8.92 -1.64
CA ALA A 202 -1.41 -10.01 -0.87
C ALA A 202 -2.39 -9.47 0.18
N HIS A 203 -1.99 -8.45 0.94
CA HIS A 203 -2.87 -7.75 1.87
C HIS A 203 -4.14 -7.23 1.18
N ASN A 204 -3.99 -6.51 0.07
CA ASN A 204 -5.11 -5.90 -0.65
C ASN A 204 -6.05 -6.94 -1.25
N LEU A 205 -5.52 -8.05 -1.76
CA LEU A 205 -6.33 -9.16 -2.25
C LEU A 205 -7.13 -9.85 -1.13
N VAL A 206 -6.53 -10.02 0.06
CA VAL A 206 -7.27 -10.56 1.23
C VAL A 206 -8.40 -9.61 1.61
N VAL A 207 -8.13 -8.32 1.74
CA VAL A 207 -9.16 -7.31 2.08
C VAL A 207 -10.23 -7.20 0.99
N ALA A 208 -9.87 -7.31 -0.30
CA ALA A 208 -10.83 -7.29 -1.41
C ALA A 208 -11.77 -8.51 -1.45
N HIS A 209 -11.39 -9.60 -0.80
CA HIS A 209 -12.18 -10.84 -0.77
C HIS A 209 -12.85 -11.13 0.56
N THR A 210 -12.62 -10.29 1.57
CA THR A 210 -13.10 -10.52 2.92
C THR A 210 -13.75 -9.28 3.52
N THR A 211 -14.60 -9.50 4.53
CA THR A 211 -15.12 -8.46 5.40
C THR A 211 -15.00 -8.91 6.85
N PHE A 212 -15.02 -7.97 7.78
CA PHE A 212 -14.99 -8.26 9.21
C PHE A 212 -16.43 -8.44 9.73
N ALA A 213 -16.80 -9.67 10.09
CA ALA A 213 -18.02 -9.93 10.84
C ALA A 213 -17.69 -9.96 12.33
N ARG A 214 -18.27 -9.06 13.13
CA ARG A 214 -18.18 -9.15 14.59
C ARG A 214 -18.94 -10.39 15.06
N ARG A 215 -18.38 -11.09 16.05
CA ARG A 215 -19.12 -12.12 16.77
C ARG A 215 -20.26 -11.40 17.49
N SER A 216 -21.47 -11.48 16.96
CA SER A 216 -22.66 -11.15 17.73
C SER A 216 -22.57 -11.98 19.01
N ARG A 217 -22.41 -11.32 20.16
CA ARG A 217 -22.84 -11.92 21.42
C ARG A 217 -24.35 -12.01 21.28
N GLN A 218 -24.84 -13.13 20.77
CA GLN A 218 -26.24 -13.50 20.92
C GLN A 218 -26.50 -13.61 22.43
N THR A 219 -26.95 -12.51 23.02
CA THR A 219 -27.88 -12.60 24.14
C THR A 219 -29.08 -13.37 23.63
N ALA A 220 -29.34 -14.51 24.26
CA ALA A 220 -30.50 -15.34 23.99
C ALA A 220 -31.78 -14.49 24.06
N GLY A 221 -32.65 -14.61 23.04
CA GLY A 221 -34.04 -14.16 23.09
C GLY A 221 -34.40 -12.99 22.19
N SER A 222 -34.61 -13.23 20.90
CA SER A 222 -35.83 -12.81 20.18
C SER A 222 -35.77 -13.23 18.70
N PRO A 223 -36.86 -13.78 18.13
CA PRO A 223 -36.92 -14.14 16.73
C PRO A 223 -37.48 -12.94 15.92
N HIS A 224 -36.61 -12.19 15.26
CA HIS A 224 -37.02 -11.36 14.13
C HIS A 224 -36.10 -11.59 12.92
N PRO A 225 -36.67 -11.81 11.72
CA PRO A 225 -35.89 -12.02 10.52
C PRO A 225 -35.39 -10.67 10.00
N HIS A 226 -34.15 -10.32 10.32
CA HIS A 226 -33.50 -9.14 9.73
C HIS A 226 -32.90 -9.50 8.37
N THR A 227 -33.45 -8.86 7.35
CA THR A 227 -32.84 -8.67 6.03
C THR A 227 -31.41 -8.16 6.18
N ALA A 228 -30.45 -8.93 5.65
CA ALA A 228 -29.04 -8.56 5.65
C ALA A 228 -28.81 -7.33 4.76
N ARG A 229 -28.85 -6.14 5.35
CA ARG A 229 -28.35 -4.91 4.71
C ARG A 229 -26.83 -5.02 4.57
N THR A 230 -26.36 -4.99 3.33
CA THR A 230 -24.98 -4.73 2.94
C THR A 230 -24.62 -3.28 3.31
N GLN A 231 -24.28 -3.07 4.57
CA GLN A 231 -23.50 -1.91 4.99
C GLN A 231 -22.12 -2.43 5.37
N LEU A 232 -21.08 -1.88 4.72
CA LEU A 232 -19.78 -1.75 5.38
C LEU A 232 -20.07 -1.23 6.80
N PRO A 233 -19.38 -1.73 7.85
CA PRO A 233 -19.66 -1.28 9.21
C PRO A 233 -19.74 0.24 9.22
N GLU A 234 -20.94 0.76 9.52
CA GLU A 234 -21.13 2.16 9.80
C GLU A 234 -20.09 2.54 10.85
N ALA A 235 -19.64 3.79 10.75
CA ALA A 235 -18.45 4.27 11.43
C ALA A 235 -18.47 4.04 12.96
N ASP A 236 -19.61 3.69 13.55
CA ASP A 236 -19.86 3.47 14.98
C ASP A 236 -19.39 2.10 15.50
N ALA A 237 -18.85 1.22 14.65
CA ALA A 237 -18.40 -0.10 15.07
C ALA A 237 -16.96 -0.14 15.64
N TRP A 238 -16.45 0.94 16.23
CA TRP A 238 -15.12 0.99 16.87
C TRP A 238 -15.09 1.78 18.19
N ASP A 239 -16.25 2.00 18.82
CA ASP A 239 -16.33 2.38 20.22
C ASP A 239 -16.41 1.13 21.11
#